data_AF-A0A9W5ULU8-F1
#
_entry.id   AF-A0A9W5ULU8-F1
#
_cell.length_a   1.000
_cell.length_b   1.000
_cell.length_c   1.000
_cell.angle_alpha   90.00
_cell.angle_beta   90.00
_cell.angle_gamma   90.00
#
_symmetry.space_group_name_H-M   'P 1'
#
loop_
_entity.id
_entity.type
_entity.pdbx_description
1 polymer ?
#
loop_
_entity_poly.entity_id
_entity_poly.type
_entity_poly.pdbx_seq_one_letter_code
_entity_poly.pdbx_strand_id
1 'polypeptide(L)' 'MQTTYDSVDDLAAALRRAASAHDRHEKKLGHPDPDWPDWYARHMVDERAGHQQHR' A
#
# COMPACT_ATOMS: atom_id res chain seq x y z
N MET A 1 -1.84 15.46 -6.25
CA MET A 1 -0.54 14.75 -6.11
C MET A 1 -0.56 13.55 -7.04
N GLN A 2 0.54 13.28 -7.74
CA GLN A 2 0.67 12.10 -8.59
C GLN A 2 1.53 11.07 -7.86
N THR A 3 1.13 9.80 -7.91
CA THR A 3 1.94 8.67 -7.44
C THR A 3 2.50 7.95 -8.66
N THR A 4 3.82 8.03 -8.85
CA THR A 4 4.54 7.36 -9.93
C THR A 4 5.52 6.33 -9.37
N TYR A 5 5.75 5.25 -10.09
CA TYR A 5 6.79 4.26 -9.78
C TYR A 5 7.81 4.25 -10.91
N ASP A 6 9.09 4.12 -10.57
CA ASP A 6 10.20 4.25 -11.50
C ASP A 6 10.35 3.00 -12.39
N SER A 7 9.83 1.86 -11.91
CA SER A 7 9.81 0.59 -12.65
C SER A 7 8.61 -0.28 -12.27
N VAL A 8 8.35 -1.29 -13.09
CA VAL A 8 7.37 -2.35 -12.79
C VAL A 8 7.78 -3.14 -11.55
N ASP A 9 9.07 -3.37 -11.35
CA ASP A 9 9.59 -4.09 -10.18
C ASP A 9 9.36 -3.30 -8.89
N ASP A 10 9.53 -1.98 -8.92
CA ASP A 10 9.23 -1.10 -7.78
C ASP A 10 7.74 -1.10 -7.45
N LEU A 11 6.88 -1.04 -8.47
CA LEU A 11 5.43 -1.14 -8.29
C LEU A 11 5.04 -2.51 -7.72
N ALA A 12 5.59 -3.60 -8.26
CA ALA A 12 5.33 -4.95 -7.79
C ALA A 12 5.80 -5.14 -6.33
N ALA A 13 6.96 -4.59 -5.96
CA ALA A 13 7.44 -4.60 -4.60
C ALA A 13 6.51 -3.84 -3.65
N ALA A 14 6.02 -2.66 -4.06
CA ALA A 14 5.05 -1.89 -3.29
C ALA A 14 3.72 -2.64 -3.09
N LEU A 15 3.19 -3.27 -4.16
CA LEU A 15 1.97 -4.08 -4.07
C LEU A 15 2.10 -5.26 -3.11
N ARG A 16 3.26 -5.94 -3.06
CA ARG A 16 3.52 -7.03 -2.11
C ARG A 16 3.58 -6.56 -0.66
N ARG A 17 4.16 -5.38 -0.41
CA ARG A 17 4.19 -4.78 0.93
C ARG A 17 2.78 -4.37 1.38
N ALA A 18 2.02 -3.75 0.48
CA ALA A 18 0.61 -3.41 0.71
C ALA A 18 -0.23 -4.66 1.01
N ALA A 19 -0.04 -5.78 0.27
CA ALA A 19 -0.74 -7.05 0.53
C ALA A 19 -0.45 -7.55 1.96
N SER A 20 0.84 -7.60 2.31
CA SER A 20 1.29 -8.04 3.62
C SER A 20 0.75 -7.18 4.76
N ALA A 21 0.54 -5.88 4.50
CA ALA A 21 -0.02 -4.94 5.45
C ALA A 21 -1.56 -5.06 5.55
N HIS A 22 -2.23 -5.30 4.43
CA HIS A 22 -3.69 -5.52 4.38
C HIS A 22 -4.09 -6.83 5.08
N ASP A 23 -3.32 -7.91 4.90
CA ASP A 23 -3.51 -9.17 5.64
C ASP A 23 -3.52 -8.95 7.16
N ARG A 24 -2.67 -8.03 7.64
CA ARG A 24 -2.65 -7.65 9.07
C ARG A 24 -3.81 -6.74 9.44
N HIS A 25 -4.32 -5.94 8.51
CA HIS A 25 -5.49 -5.09 8.71
C HIS A 25 -6.76 -5.94 8.86
N GLU A 26 -7.00 -6.87 7.95
CA GLU A 26 -8.16 -7.77 7.99
C GLU A 26 -8.14 -8.66 9.25
N LYS A 27 -6.96 -9.13 9.67
CA LYS A 27 -6.82 -9.86 10.95
C LYS A 27 -7.24 -9.03 12.16
N LYS A 28 -7.06 -7.71 12.11
CA LYS A 28 -7.50 -6.78 13.17
C LYS A 28 -8.99 -6.47 13.06
N LEU A 29 -9.53 -6.37 11.84
CA LEU A 29 -10.96 -6.20 11.59
C LEU A 29 -11.76 -7.45 11.98
N GLY A 30 -11.15 -8.63 11.86
CA GLY A 30 -11.81 -9.92 12.10
C GLY A 30 -12.68 -10.40 10.94
N HIS A 31 -12.71 -9.65 9.84
CA HIS A 31 -13.41 -9.97 8.60
C HIS A 31 -12.67 -9.35 7.40
N PRO A 32 -12.94 -9.82 6.16
CA PRO A 32 -12.41 -9.18 4.96
C PRO A 32 -12.87 -7.73 4.86
N ASP A 33 -11.98 -6.84 4.40
CA ASP A 33 -12.31 -5.44 4.19
C ASP A 33 -13.11 -5.28 2.88
N PRO A 34 -14.38 -4.83 2.91
CA PRO A 34 -15.15 -4.60 1.69
C PRO A 34 -14.57 -3.44 0.85
N ASP A 35 -13.89 -2.49 1.50
CA ASP A 35 -13.31 -1.30 0.90
C ASP A 35 -11.79 -1.45 0.68
N TRP A 36 -11.34 -2.70 0.51
CA TRP A 36 -9.94 -3.05 0.27
C TRP A 36 -9.25 -2.20 -0.82
N PRO A 37 -9.89 -1.80 -1.95
CA PRO A 37 -9.19 -1.00 -2.96
C PRO A 37 -8.81 0.39 -2.45
N ASP A 38 -9.69 1.03 -1.68
CA ASP A 38 -9.47 2.35 -1.11
C ASP A 38 -8.37 2.30 -0.05
N TRP A 39 -8.39 1.26 0.79
CA TRP A 39 -7.32 0.99 1.74
C TRP A 39 -5.96 0.84 1.04
N TYR A 40 -5.92 0.03 -0.03
CA TYR A 40 -4.72 -0.21 -0.82
C TYR A 40 -4.16 1.08 -1.41
N ALA A 41 -5.01 1.87 -2.07
CA ALA A 41 -4.62 3.12 -2.69
C ALA A 41 -4.05 4.10 -1.66
N ARG A 42 -4.72 4.24 -0.51
CA ARG A 42 -4.27 5.09 0.60
C ARG A 42 -2.91 4.63 1.14
N HIS A 43 -2.78 3.34 1.43
CA HIS A 43 -1.54 2.77 1.96
C HIS A 43 -0.36 2.95 1.01
N MET A 44 -0.56 2.72 -0.30
CA MET A 44 0.49 2.89 -1.31
C MET A 44 0.94 4.34 -1.46
N VAL A 45 0.02 5.31 -1.36
CA VAL A 45 0.35 6.75 -1.38
C VAL A 45 1.12 7.15 -0.13
N ASP A 46 0.65 6.75 1.06
CA ASP A 46 1.25 7.11 2.35
C ASP A 46 2.64 6.46 2.51
N GLU A 47 2.81 5.19 2.12
CA GLU A 47 4.10 4.51 2.10
C GLU A 47 5.10 5.24 1.19
N ARG A 48 4.68 5.65 -0.01
CA ARG A 48 5.57 6.37 -0.94
C ARG A 48 5.93 7.76 -0.44
N ALA A 49 4.98 8.47 0.19
CA ALA A 49 5.25 9.77 0.80
C ALA A 49 6.28 9.66 1.95
N GLY A 50 6.18 8.61 2.79
CA GLY A 50 7.17 8.33 3.83
C GLY A 50 8.55 7.92 3.30
N HIS A 51 8.61 7.28 2.12
CA HIS A 51 9.85 6.96 1.41
C HIS A 51 10.52 8.18 0.77
N GLN A 52 9.74 9.15 0.29
CA GLN A 52 10.28 10.39 -0.29
C GLN A 52 10.81 11.37 0.76
N GLN A 53 10.28 11.33 1.98
CA GLN A 53 10.72 12.19 3.09
C GLN A 53 12.03 11.72 3.76
N HIS A 54 12.43 10.46 3.54
CA HIS A 54 13.67 9.87 4.08
C HIS A 54 14.81 9.80 3.06
N ARG A 55 14.78 10.62 2.00
CA ARG A 55 15.85 10.73 1.01
C ARG A 55 16.65 12.01 1.16
#